data_AF-A0A526XMN1-F1
#
_entry.id   AF-A0A526XMN1-F1
#
_cell.length_a   1.000
_cell.length_b   1.000
_cell.length_c   1.000
_cell.angle_alpha   90.00
_cell.angle_beta   90.00
_cell.angle_gamma   90.00
#
_symmetry.space_group_name_H-M   'P 1'
#
loop_
_entity.id
_entity.type
_entity.pdbx_description
1 polymer ?
#
loop_
_entity_poly.entity_id
_entity_poly.type
_entity_poly.pdbx_seq_one_letter_code
_entity_poly.pdbx_strand_id
1 'polypeptide(L)' 'LARELQAAGAHIVAVKDMAGLLKPNAARALFKALREATDLPIHFHTHDTSGLSAATVLAAVDSGVDAIDAA' A
#
# COMPACT_ATOMS: atom_id res chain seq x y z
N LEU A 1 -7.43 -6.22 -10.42
CA LEU A 1 -5.99 -6.28 -10.11
C LEU A 1 -5.64 -7.11 -8.87
N ALA A 2 -5.85 -6.69 -7.62
CA ALA A 2 -5.37 -7.47 -6.44
C ALA A 2 -5.86 -8.94 -6.42
N ARG A 3 -7.16 -9.17 -6.67
CA ARG A 3 -7.75 -10.51 -6.81
C ARG A 3 -7.18 -11.32 -7.98
N GLU A 4 -6.85 -10.66 -9.09
CA GLU A 4 -6.25 -11.30 -10.26
C GLU A 4 -4.81 -11.74 -9.97
N LEU A 5 -4.02 -10.89 -9.28
CA LEU A 5 -2.67 -11.24 -8.83
C LEU A 5 -2.70 -12.43 -7.86
N GLN A 6 -3.65 -12.45 -6.93
CA GLN A 6 -3.85 -13.61 -6.05
C GLN A 6 -4.21 -14.87 -6.85
N ALA A 7 -5.16 -14.77 -7.79
CA ALA A 7 -5.55 -15.91 -8.64
C ALA A 7 -4.38 -16.40 -9.52
N ALA A 8 -3.45 -15.50 -9.89
CA ALA A 8 -2.23 -15.82 -10.61
C ALA A 8 -1.12 -16.43 -9.72
N GLY A 9 -1.36 -16.61 -8.41
CA GLY A 9 -0.43 -17.29 -7.50
C GLY A 9 0.52 -16.36 -6.74
N ALA A 10 0.23 -15.06 -6.63
CA ALA A 10 1.02 -14.17 -5.79
C ALA A 10 0.93 -14.56 -4.30
N HIS A 11 2.04 -14.42 -3.57
CA HIS A 11 2.10 -14.63 -2.12
C HIS A 11 1.93 -13.32 -1.32
N ILE A 12 2.27 -12.18 -1.93
CA ILE A 12 2.21 -10.83 -1.37
C ILE A 12 1.79 -9.90 -2.50
N VAL A 13 0.96 -8.90 -2.20
CA VAL A 13 0.61 -7.83 -3.14
C VAL A 13 1.37 -6.56 -2.77
N ALA A 14 2.15 -6.02 -3.71
CA ALA A 14 2.82 -4.76 -3.53
C ALA A 14 2.01 -3.58 -4.09
N VAL A 15 1.92 -2.49 -3.34
CA VAL A 15 1.53 -1.17 -3.85
C VAL A 15 2.81 -0.38 -4.10
N LYS A 16 3.18 -0.23 -5.37
CA LYS A 16 4.38 0.52 -5.78
C LYS A 16 4.03 1.93 -6.23
N ASP A 17 4.14 2.89 -5.32
CA ASP A 17 4.03 4.33 -5.60
C ASP A 17 5.41 4.90 -5.95
N MET A 18 5.86 4.64 -7.18
CA MET A 18 7.20 4.97 -7.67
C MET A 18 7.55 6.46 -7.66
N ALA A 19 6.57 7.35 -7.55
CA ALA A 19 6.78 8.80 -7.66
C ALA A 19 6.38 9.57 -6.37
N GLY A 20 5.88 8.88 -5.34
CA GLY A 20 5.48 9.54 -4.10
C GLY A 20 4.18 10.35 -4.23
N LEU A 21 3.24 9.86 -5.04
CA LEU A 21 2.00 10.54 -5.39
C LEU A 21 0.85 10.23 -4.41
N LEU A 22 0.92 9.12 -3.69
CA LEU A 22 -0.15 8.70 -2.81
C LEU A 22 -0.21 9.62 -1.59
N LYS A 23 -1.37 10.25 -1.39
CA LYS A 23 -1.63 11.13 -0.24
C LYS A 23 -2.21 10.33 0.93
N PRO A 24 -2.07 10.80 2.19
CA PRO A 24 -2.50 10.05 3.37
C PRO A 24 -3.97 9.61 3.36
N ASN A 25 -4.90 10.49 2.99
CA ASN A 25 -6.33 10.15 2.93
C ASN A 25 -6.63 9.09 1.86
N ALA A 26 -5.93 9.15 0.73
CA ALA A 26 -6.05 8.14 -0.32
C ALA A 26 -5.44 6.80 0.10
N ALA A 27 -4.34 6.81 0.85
CA ALA A 27 -3.77 5.60 1.44
C ALA A 27 -4.77 4.90 2.38
N ARG A 28 -5.46 5.64 3.25
CA ARG A 28 -6.47 5.05 4.14
C ARG A 28 -7.57 4.33 3.37
N ALA A 29 -8.11 4.98 2.33
CA ALA A 29 -9.12 4.39 1.47
C ALA A 29 -8.59 3.17 0.70
N LEU A 30 -7.40 3.29 0.12
CA LEU A 30 -6.79 2.24 -0.70
C LEU A 30 -6.48 0.98 0.10
N PHE A 31 -5.76 1.10 1.22
CA PHE A 31 -5.33 -0.08 1.98
C PHE A 31 -6.52 -0.78 2.65
N LYS A 32 -7.51 -0.03 3.12
CA LYS A 32 -8.77 -0.63 3.59
C LYS A 32 -9.47 -1.43 2.49
N ALA A 33 -9.63 -0.84 1.30
CA ALA A 33 -10.25 -1.52 0.17
C ALA A 33 -9.46 -2.75 -0.29
N LEU A 34 -8.12 -2.70 -0.25
CA LEU A 34 -7.28 -3.84 -0.57
C LEU A 34 -7.44 -4.97 0.46
N ARG A 35 -7.51 -4.65 1.75
CA ARG A 35 -7.76 -5.65 2.81
C ARG A 35 -9.14 -6.30 2.71
N GLU A 36 -10.14 -5.59 2.18
CA GLU A 36 -11.45 -6.15 1.86
C GLU A 36 -11.44 -7.00 0.57
N ALA A 37 -10.45 -6.77 -0.32
CA ALA A 37 -10.39 -7.41 -1.62
C ALA A 37 -9.53 -8.68 -1.68
N THR A 38 -8.52 -8.82 -0.81
CA THR A 38 -7.58 -9.95 -0.78
C THR A 38 -7.10 -10.22 0.65
N ASP A 39 -6.86 -11.51 0.95
CA ASP A 39 -6.28 -11.96 2.22
C ASP A 39 -4.74 -12.02 2.17
N LEU A 40 -4.14 -11.75 1.01
CA LEU A 40 -2.68 -11.72 0.89
C LEU A 40 -2.09 -10.54 1.66
N PRO A 41 -0.90 -10.70 2.27
CA PRO A 41 -0.16 -9.59 2.85
C PRO A 41 0.07 -8.48 1.82
N ILE A 42 -0.03 -7.23 2.26
CA ILE A 42 0.18 -6.04 1.45
C ILE A 42 1.49 -5.35 1.85
N HIS A 43 2.33 -5.08 0.85
CA HIS A 43 3.59 -4.36 1.01
C HIS A 43 3.53 -3.00 0.32
N PHE A 44 3.68 -1.92 1.07
CA PHE A 44 3.66 -0.56 0.53
C PHE A 44 5.07 -0.01 0.29
N HIS A 45 5.31 0.40 -0.95
CA HIS A 45 6.51 1.10 -1.38
C HIS A 45 6.13 2.50 -1.89
N THR A 46 6.84 3.54 -1.44
CA THR A 46 6.66 4.92 -1.93
C THR A 46 7.99 5.69 -1.93
N HIS A 47 7.97 6.87 -2.52
CA HIS A 47 9.08 7.83 -2.55
C HIS A 47 8.69 9.12 -1.81
N ASP A 48 9.66 9.81 -1.21
CA ASP A 48 9.39 11.06 -0.49
C ASP A 48 9.54 12.34 -1.33
N THR A 49 9.35 12.24 -2.66
CA THR A 49 9.46 13.39 -3.58
C THR A 49 8.60 14.57 -3.16
N SER A 50 7.45 14.28 -2.56
CA SER A 50 6.47 15.27 -2.11
C SER A 50 6.70 15.77 -0.68
N GLY A 51 7.60 15.14 0.09
CA GLY A 51 7.87 15.46 1.50
C GLY A 51 6.79 15.03 2.50
N LEU A 52 5.84 14.19 2.06
CA LEU A 52 4.72 13.71 2.89
C LEU A 52 4.60 12.18 2.95
N SER A 53 5.58 11.44 2.43
CA SER A 53 5.51 9.97 2.36
C SER A 53 5.40 9.33 3.73
N ALA A 54 6.08 9.85 4.76
CA ALA A 54 5.97 9.35 6.12
C ALA A 54 4.53 9.42 6.64
N ALA A 55 3.81 10.52 6.36
CA ALA A 55 2.40 10.64 6.72
C ALA A 55 1.52 9.64 5.93
N THR A 56 1.84 9.39 4.67
CA THR A 56 1.16 8.38 3.84
C THR A 56 1.42 6.96 4.35
N VAL A 57 2.65 6.66 4.76
CA VAL A 57 3.07 5.38 5.35
C VAL A 57 2.33 5.14 6.66
N LEU A 58 2.32 6.11 7.58
CA LEU A 58 1.57 5.98 8.85
C LEU A 58 0.07 5.78 8.60
N ALA A 59 -0.50 6.48 7.63
CA ALA A 59 -1.89 6.27 7.24
C ALA A 59 -2.17 4.87 6.67
N ALA A 60 -1.20 4.28 5.95
CA ALA A 60 -1.26 2.89 5.48
C ALA A 60 -1.18 1.90 6.65
N VAL A 61 -0.29 2.14 7.63
CA VAL A 61 -0.15 1.34 8.86
C VAL A 61 -1.45 1.31 9.65
N ASP A 62 -2.04 2.49 9.90
CA ASP A 62 -3.35 2.59 10.56
C ASP A 62 -4.47 1.83 9.83
N SER A 63 -4.29 1.58 8.53
CA SER A 63 -5.28 0.95 7.65
C SER A 63 -4.97 -0.52 7.36
N GLY A 64 -3.99 -1.10 8.05
CA GLY A 64 -3.71 -2.54 8.01
C GLY A 64 -2.77 -2.98 6.88
N VAL A 65 -1.88 -2.12 6.41
CA VAL A 65 -0.75 -2.58 5.58
C VAL A 65 0.19 -3.47 6.42
N ASP A 66 0.70 -4.54 5.83
CA ASP A 66 1.49 -5.56 6.54
C ASP A 66 3.00 -5.27 6.53
N ALA A 67 3.49 -4.63 5.47
CA ALA A 67 4.90 -4.24 5.32
C ALA A 67 5.04 -2.87 4.63
N ILE A 68 6.11 -2.15 4.96
CA ILE A 68 6.44 -0.84 4.36
C ILE A 68 7.91 -0.80 3.97
N ASP A 69 8.23 -0.08 2.91
CA ASP A 69 9.61 0.30 2.57
C ASP A 69 9.97 1.65 3.20
N ALA A 70 11.21 1.73 3.71
CA ALA A 70 11.87 2.96 4.17
C ALA A 70 13.37 2.89 3.82
N ALA A 71 14.08 4.01 3.93
CA ALA A 71 15.52 4.14 3.65
C ALA A 71 16.27 4.70 4.86
#